data_AF-A0A7V8QQE0-F1
#
_entry.id   AF-A0A7V8QQE0-F1
#
_cell.length_a   1.000
_cell.length_b   1.000
_cell.length_c   1.000
_cell.angle_alpha   90.00
_cell.angle_beta   90.00
_cell.angle_gamma   90.00
#
_symmetry.space_group_name_H-M   'P 1'
#
loop_
_entity.id
_entity.type
_entity.pdbx_description
1 polymer ?
#
loop_
_entity_poly.entity_id
_entity_poly.type
_entity_poly.pdbx_seq_one_letter_code
_entity_poly.pdbx_strand_id
1 'polypeptide(L)'
;MTNELEIFKKKLLYRASYRGTKEMDILLSKFVNKYINKFNNVYLNELEKFLNFEDEIILDYYQFNIVKNEIDQNQVSKIFKNFKI
;
A
#
# COMPACT_ATOMS: atom_id res chain seq x y z
N MET A 1 17.55 8.16 20.08
CA MET A 1 16.38 8.89 19.55
C MET A 1 15.84 8.11 18.37
N THR A 2 14.64 7.58 18.49
CA THR A 2 14.00 6.82 17.40
C THR A 2 13.45 7.83 16.40
N ASN A 3 13.93 7.78 15.16
CA ASN A 3 13.45 8.66 14.09
C ASN A 3 11.97 8.31 13.82
N GLU A 4 11.05 9.24 14.09
CA GLU A 4 9.60 9.05 13.93
C GLU A 4 9.23 8.56 12.53
N LEU A 5 9.95 9.06 11.52
CA LEU A 5 9.79 8.63 10.13
C LEU A 5 10.16 7.15 9.95
N GLU A 6 11.23 6.69 10.59
CA GLU A 6 11.65 5.29 10.50
C GLU A 6 10.68 4.36 11.24
N ILE A 7 10.12 4.79 12.37
CA ILE A 7 9.02 4.05 13.03
C ILE A 7 7.82 3.95 12.10
N PHE A 8 7.45 5.06 11.46
CA PHE A 8 6.31 5.11 10.55
C PHE A 8 6.51 4.17 9.36
N LYS A 9 7.67 4.22 8.70
CA LYS A 9 8.01 3.29 7.60
C LYS A 9 7.96 1.82 8.03
N LYS A 10 8.46 1.49 9.23
CA LYS A 10 8.38 0.12 9.77
C LYS A 10 6.93 -0.32 9.99
N LYS A 11 6.05 0.56 10.46
CA LYS A 11 4.60 0.28 10.57
C LYS A 11 3.99 -0.02 9.20
N LEU A 12 4.34 0.75 8.17
CA LEU A 12 3.84 0.53 6.80
C LEU A 12 4.35 -0.79 6.21
N LEU A 13 5.63 -1.11 6.41
CA LEU A 13 6.21 -2.40 6.01
C LEU A 13 5.49 -3.56 6.70
N TYR A 14 5.28 -3.48 8.01
CA TYR A 14 4.53 -4.49 8.74
C TYR A 14 3.11 -4.67 8.17
N ARG A 15 2.35 -3.59 7.99
CA ARG A 15 1.00 -3.67 7.41
C ARG A 15 0.95 -4.21 5.97
N ALA A 16 2.03 -4.13 5.22
CA ALA A 16 2.12 -4.69 3.88
C ALA A 16 2.40 -6.21 3.88
N SER A 17 3.09 -6.70 4.92
CA SER A 17 3.55 -8.08 5.04
C SER A 17 2.64 -9.00 5.86
N TYR A 18 1.57 -8.47 6.45
CA TYR A 18 0.61 -9.23 7.27
C TYR A 18 -0.82 -8.97 6.78
N ARG A 19 -1.21 -9.70 5.74
CA ARG A 19 -2.49 -9.64 5.01
C ARG A 19 -3.28 -10.93 5.16
N GLY A 20 -4.51 -10.93 4.66
CA GLY A 20 -5.42 -12.07 4.77
C GLY A 20 -5.00 -13.26 3.91
N THR A 21 -4.18 -13.03 2.86
CA THR A 21 -3.68 -14.09 1.98
C THR A 21 -2.19 -13.92 1.67
N LYS A 22 -1.49 -15.05 1.45
CA LYS A 22 -0.07 -15.06 1.06
C LYS A 22 0.19 -14.33 -0.26
N GLU A 23 -0.75 -14.37 -1.20
CA GLU A 23 -0.62 -13.68 -2.47
C GLU A 23 -0.62 -12.16 -2.27
N MET A 24 -1.53 -11.67 -1.41
CA MET A 24 -1.57 -10.25 -1.03
C MET A 24 -0.35 -9.81 -0.24
N ASP A 25 0.14 -10.65 0.68
CA ASP A 25 1.40 -10.40 1.37
C ASP A 25 2.53 -10.17 0.38
N ILE A 26 2.71 -11.08 -0.59
CA ILE A 26 3.79 -10.99 -1.57
C ILE A 26 3.63 -9.74 -2.45
N LEU A 27 2.43 -9.48 -2.96
CA LEU A 27 2.14 -8.37 -3.84
C LEU A 27 2.37 -7.02 -3.16
N LEU A 28 1.76 -6.81 -1.99
CA LEU A 28 1.87 -5.56 -1.25
C LEU A 28 3.27 -5.38 -0.65
N SER A 29 3.90 -6.44 -0.14
CA SER A 29 5.28 -6.36 0.35
C SER A 29 6.24 -5.92 -0.75
N LYS A 30 6.15 -6.50 -1.95
CA LYS A 30 7.02 -6.10 -3.06
C LYS A 30 6.79 -4.66 -3.48
N PHE A 31 5.53 -4.23 -3.55
CA PHE A 31 5.18 -2.85 -3.85
C PHE A 31 5.76 -1.88 -2.80
N VAL A 32 5.44 -2.09 -1.52
CA VAL A 32 5.85 -1.18 -0.45
C VAL A 32 7.37 -1.13 -0.34
N ASN A 33 8.08 -2.27 -0.37
CA ASN A 33 9.54 -2.26 -0.35
C ASN A 33 10.16 -1.45 -1.51
N LYS A 34 9.55 -1.47 -2.70
CA LYS A 34 10.03 -0.71 -3.86
C LYS A 34 9.89 0.81 -3.69
N TYR A 35 8.86 1.27 -3.00
CA TYR A 35 8.48 2.70 -2.95
C TYR A 35 8.67 3.38 -1.59
N ILE A 36 8.78 2.64 -0.48
CA ILE A 36 8.82 3.19 0.89
C ILE A 36 9.94 4.21 1.11
N ASN A 37 11.08 4.04 0.43
CA ASN A 37 12.21 4.97 0.52
C ASN A 37 12.22 6.05 -0.56
N LYS A 38 11.31 5.96 -1.54
CA LYS A 38 11.13 6.95 -2.63
C LYS A 38 10.00 7.93 -2.34
N PHE A 39 9.02 7.51 -1.55
CA PHE A 39 7.89 8.34 -1.16
C PHE A 39 8.30 9.41 -0.13
N ASN A 40 7.79 10.63 -0.34
CA ASN A 40 7.84 11.70 0.64
C ASN A 40 6.73 11.52 1.69
N ASN A 41 6.67 12.40 2.69
CA ASN A 41 5.69 12.30 3.77
C ASN A 41 4.23 12.28 3.28
N VAL A 42 3.90 13.03 2.22
CA VAL A 42 2.55 13.04 1.64
C VAL A 42 2.20 11.66 1.09
N TYR A 43 3.09 11.08 0.27
CA TYR A 43 2.89 9.74 -0.28
C TYR A 43 2.93 8.63 0.77
N LEU A 44 3.72 8.77 1.84
CA LEU A 44 3.73 7.81 2.95
C LEU A 44 2.41 7.82 3.73
N ASN A 45 1.81 9.00 3.92
CA ASN A 45 0.47 9.11 4.52
C ASN A 45 -0.61 8.53 3.60
N GLU A 46 -0.53 8.78 2.30
CA GLU A 46 -1.43 8.17 1.32
C GLU A 46 -1.25 6.64 1.28
N LEU A 47 -0.02 6.14 1.43
CA LEU A 47 0.28 4.72 1.53
C LEU A 47 -0.35 4.12 2.79
N GLU A 48 -0.32 4.82 3.93
CA GLU A 48 -1.00 4.36 5.14
C GLU A 48 -2.50 4.20 4.92
N LYS A 49 -3.15 5.19 4.31
CA LYS A 49 -4.58 5.14 3.98
C LYS A 49 -4.87 3.99 3.02
N PHE A 50 -4.04 3.82 1.99
CA PHE A 50 -4.17 2.72 1.04
C PHE A 50 -4.07 1.35 1.74
N LEU A 51 -3.12 1.18 2.65
CA LEU A 51 -2.95 -0.06 3.40
C LEU A 51 -4.08 -0.32 4.41
N ASN A 52 -4.97 0.65 4.68
CA ASN A 52 -6.17 0.42 5.48
C ASN A 52 -7.34 -0.18 4.68
N PHE A 53 -7.25 -0.23 3.34
CA PHE A 53 -8.25 -0.95 2.55
C PHE A 53 -8.13 -2.46 2.77
N GLU A 54 -9.29 -3.11 2.72
CA GLU A 54 -9.39 -4.56 2.74
C GLU A 54 -8.80 -5.16 1.46
N ASP A 55 -8.28 -6.38 1.58
CA ASP A 55 -7.59 -7.06 0.49
C ASP A 55 -8.50 -7.25 -0.74
N GLU A 56 -9.79 -7.52 -0.53
CA GLU A 56 -10.78 -7.62 -1.61
C GLU A 56 -10.89 -6.31 -2.39
N ILE A 57 -10.99 -5.17 -1.71
CA ILE A 57 -11.10 -3.84 -2.34
C ILE A 57 -9.84 -3.54 -3.15
N ILE A 58 -8.66 -3.86 -2.61
CA ILE A 58 -7.38 -3.64 -3.29
C ILE A 58 -7.29 -4.52 -4.54
N LEU A 59 -7.67 -5.81 -4.44
CA LEU A 59 -7.64 -6.76 -5.55
C LEU A 59 -8.61 -6.39 -6.66
N ASP A 60 -9.85 -6.06 -6.30
CA ASP A 60 -10.90 -5.64 -7.22
C ASP A 60 -10.47 -4.42 -8.05
N TYR A 61 -9.84 -3.45 -7.39
CA TYR A 61 -9.32 -2.28 -8.08
C TYR A 61 -8.11 -2.61 -8.96
N TYR A 62 -7.19 -3.45 -8.47
CA TYR A 62 -5.97 -3.83 -9.19
C TYR A 62 -6.25 -4.66 -10.45
N GLN A 63 -7.16 -5.64 -10.36
CA GLN A 63 -7.45 -6.58 -11.45
C GLN A 63 -8.53 -6.08 -12.41
N PHE A 64 -9.60 -5.49 -11.86
CA PHE A 64 -10.83 -5.20 -12.61
C PHE A 64 -11.17 -3.71 -12.70
N ASN A 65 -10.37 -2.85 -12.06
CA ASN A 65 -10.65 -1.41 -11.96
C ASN A 65 -12.01 -1.11 -11.31
N ILE A 66 -12.49 -1.99 -10.44
CA ILE A 66 -13.71 -1.76 -9.67
C ILE A 66 -13.39 -0.76 -8.56
N VAL A 67 -14.15 0.33 -8.50
CA VAL A 67 -13.98 1.37 -7.48
C VAL A 67 -14.92 1.09 -6.32
N LYS A 68 -14.35 0.81 -5.15
CA LYS A 68 -15.03 0.69 -3.85
C LYS A 68 -14.35 1.62 -2.85
N ASN A 69 -15.11 2.15 -1.90
CA ASN A 69 -14.62 2.99 -0.80
C ASN A 69 -13.70 4.15 -1.23
N GLU A 70 -13.98 4.75 -2.38
CA GLU A 70 -13.19 5.87 -2.93
C GLU A 70 -11.69 5.53 -3.08
N ILE A 71 -11.35 4.25 -3.29
CA ILE A 71 -9.95 3.81 -3.46
C ILE A 71 -9.26 4.56 -4.59
N ASP A 72 -9.98 4.97 -5.63
CA ASP A 72 -9.49 5.74 -6.76
C ASP A 72 -9.20 7.21 -6.44
N GLN A 73 -9.57 7.72 -5.26
CA GLN A 73 -9.13 9.06 -4.82
C GLN A 73 -7.72 9.01 -4.23
N ASN A 74 -7.28 7.85 -3.72
CA ASN A 74 -5.96 7.67 -3.18
C ASN A 74 -4.89 7.71 -4.28
N GLN A 75 -3.81 8.46 -4.07
CA GLN A 75 -2.78 8.58 -5.12
C GLN A 75 -1.92 7.32 -5.23
N VAL A 76 -1.69 6.63 -4.11
CA VAL A 76 -0.89 5.41 -4.06
C VAL A 76 -1.61 4.24 -4.71
N SER A 77 -2.94 4.14 -4.59
CA SER A 77 -3.73 3.10 -5.28
C SER A 77 -3.56 3.20 -6.80
N LYS A 78 -3.54 4.42 -7.37
CA LYS A 78 -3.31 4.64 -8.81
C LYS A 78 -1.92 4.18 -9.25
N ILE A 79 -0.91 4.41 -8.41
CA ILE A 79 0.46 3.94 -8.67
C ILE A 79 0.50 2.42 -8.57
N PHE A 80 -0.13 1.85 -7.53
CA PHE A 80 -0.22 0.41 -7.29
C PHE A 80 -0.91 -0.33 -8.44
N LYS A 81 -1.98 0.22 -9.01
CA LYS A 81 -2.69 -0.37 -10.15
C LYS A 81 -1.78 -0.66 -11.36
N ASN A 82 -0.74 0.15 -11.55
CA ASN A 82 0.22 -0.02 -12.65
C ASN A 82 1.47 -0.82 -12.24
N PHE A 83 1.55 -1.24 -10.98
CA PHE A 83 2.66 -2.05 -10.50
C PHE A 83 2.54 -3.48 -11.04
N LYS A 84 3.66 -4.05 -11.47
CA LYS A 84 3.77 -5.45 -11.88
C LYS A 84 4.95 -6.08 -11.14
N ILE A 85 4.76 -7.31 -10.68
CA ILE A 85 5.77 -8.14 -10.01
C ILE A 85 6.76 -8.67 -11.05
#